data_AF-A0A3M0VXV8-F1
#
_entry.id   AF-A0A3M0VXV8-F1
#
_cell.length_a   1.000
_cell.length_b   1.000
_cell.length_c   1.000
_cell.angle_alpha   90.00
_cell.angle_beta   90.00
_cell.angle_gamma   90.00
#
_symmetry.space_group_name_H-M   'P 1'
#
loop_
_entity.id
_entity.type
_entity.pdbx_description
1 polymer ?
#
loop_
_entity_poly.entity_id
_entity_poly.type
_entity_poly.pdbx_seq_one_letter_code
_entity_poly.pdbx_strand_id
1 'polypeptide(L)'
;MTRASQTISLALLAASAYLLLLLPLITESSPVPSILPTKIQVEIIPVLPFWAVVALGSYLLGRLGLGILQFNDTKEAYDELTVQLAKARKDLDARGVAWS
;
A
#
# COMPACT_ATOMS: atom_id res chain seq x y z
N MET A 1 -18.68 -6.94 -6.44
CA MET A 1 -18.18 -6.60 -5.08
C MET A 1 -17.15 -5.49 -5.22
N THR A 2 -17.25 -4.41 -4.46
CA THR A 2 -16.31 -3.28 -4.56
C THR A 2 -14.96 -3.66 -3.95
N ARG A 3 -13.84 -3.21 -4.52
CA ARG A 3 -12.48 -3.51 -4.00
C ARG A 3 -12.33 -3.14 -2.53
N ALA A 4 -13.02 -2.10 -2.08
CA ALA A 4 -13.08 -1.67 -0.67
C ALA A 4 -13.71 -2.72 0.25
N SER A 5 -14.77 -3.40 -0.19
CA SER A 5 -15.41 -4.47 0.59
C SER A 5 -14.48 -5.67 0.77
N GLN A 6 -13.68 -6.00 -0.25
CA GLN A 6 -12.69 -7.09 -0.20
C GLN A 6 -11.52 -6.76 0.72
N THR A 7 -11.04 -5.51 0.75
CA THR A 7 -9.98 -5.11 1.68
C THR A 7 -10.44 -5.12 3.13
N ILE A 8 -11.69 -4.72 3.38
CA ILE A 8 -12.25 -4.72 4.73
C ILE A 8 -12.47 -6.15 5.23
N SER A 9 -13.01 -7.05 4.39
CA SER A 9 -13.20 -8.44 4.78
C SER A 9 -11.88 -9.16 5.07
N LEU A 10 -10.84 -8.90 4.27
CA LEU A 10 -9.50 -9.42 4.51
C LEU A 10 -8.89 -8.88 5.82
N ALA A 11 -9.02 -7.57 6.06
CA ALA A 11 -8.55 -6.95 7.30
C ALA A 11 -9.27 -7.51 8.53
N LEU A 12 -10.58 -7.72 8.44
CA LEU A 12 -11.38 -8.31 9.51
C LEU A 12 -10.96 -9.76 9.79
N LEU A 13 -10.69 -10.54 8.74
CA LEU A 13 -10.20 -11.91 8.87
C LEU A 13 -8.81 -11.96 9.54
N ALA A 14 -7.90 -11.09 9.11
CA ALA A 14 -6.57 -10.98 9.73
C ALA A 14 -6.64 -10.55 11.19
N ALA A 15 -7.50 -9.57 11.52
CA ALA A 15 -7.72 -9.11 12.89
C ALA A 15 -8.35 -10.20 13.77
N SER A 16 -9.32 -10.94 13.24
CA SER A 16 -9.94 -12.08 13.93
C SER A 16 -8.92 -13.19 14.20
N ALA A 17 -8.07 -13.52 13.23
CA ALA A 17 -6.99 -14.49 13.40
C ALA A 17 -5.95 -14.04 14.44
N TYR A 18 -5.57 -12.76 14.44
CA TYR A 18 -4.65 -12.21 15.44
C TYR A 18 -5.24 -12.25 16.85
N LEU A 19 -6.54 -11.93 17.01
CA LEU A 19 -7.21 -12.02 18.30
C LEU A 19 -7.20 -13.47 18.81
N LEU A 20 -7.50 -14.47 17.97
CA LEU A 20 -7.44 -15.88 18.37
C LEU A 20 -6.05 -16.30 18.86
N LEU A 21 -4.99 -15.71 18.31
CA LEU A 21 -3.60 -15.95 18.74
C LEU A 21 -3.26 -15.21 20.04
N LEU A 22 -3.92 -14.08 20.32
CA LEU A 22 -3.73 -13.27 21.54
C LEU A 22 -4.53 -13.81 22.75
N LEU A 23 -5.73 -14.36 22.53
CA LEU A 23 -6.63 -14.84 23.59
C LEU A 23 -5.97 -15.83 24.59
N PRO A 24 -5.18 -16.83 24.17
CA PRO A 24 -4.48 -17.74 25.07
C PRO A 24 -3.46 -17.05 25.99
N LEU A 25 -3.02 -15.83 25.65
CA LEU A 25 -2.03 -15.08 26.41
C LEU A 25 -2.64 -14.22 27.53
N ILE A 26 -3.92 -13.86 27.41
CA ILE A 26 -4.60 -12.91 28.30
C ILE A 26 -5.46 -13.65 29.35
N THR A 27 -5.91 -14.86 29.03
CA THR A 27 -6.86 -15.60 29.86
C THR A 27 -6.24 -16.96 30.21
N GLU A 28 -5.60 -17.06 31.37
CA GLU A 28 -5.03 -18.31 31.95
C GLU A 28 -6.06 -19.48 32.02
N SER A 29 -7.36 -19.16 31.92
CA SER A 29 -8.50 -20.10 31.93
C SER A 29 -9.18 -20.27 30.56
N SER A 30 -8.51 -19.92 29.46
CA SER A 30 -9.08 -20.00 28.11
C SER A 30 -9.27 -21.45 27.63
N PRO A 31 -10.44 -21.81 27.07
CA PRO A 31 -10.69 -23.11 26.45
C PRO A 31 -9.90 -23.38 25.15
N VAL A 32 -9.14 -22.40 24.66
CA VAL A 32 -8.44 -22.49 23.38
C VAL A 32 -7.00 -22.95 23.62
N PRO A 33 -6.65 -24.20 23.24
CA PRO A 33 -5.29 -24.70 23.43
C PRO A 33 -4.31 -23.90 22.57
N SER A 34 -3.17 -23.55 23.17
CA SER A 34 -2.04 -22.98 22.44
C SER A 34 -1.53 -23.96 21.38
N ILE A 35 -1.82 -23.66 20.12
CA ILE A 35 -1.34 -24.44 18.97
C ILE A 35 0.18 -24.23 18.73
N LEU A 36 0.75 -23.16 19.29
CA LEU A 36 2.14 -22.77 19.11
C LEU A 36 2.98 -23.05 20.37
N PRO A 37 4.30 -23.26 20.24
CA PRO A 37 5.22 -23.35 21.37
C PRO A 37 5.12 -22.14 22.31
N THR A 38 5.16 -22.37 23.62
CA THR A 38 5.02 -21.35 24.67
C THR A 38 5.99 -20.18 24.50
N LYS A 39 7.22 -20.47 24.04
CA LYS A 39 8.23 -19.47 23.72
C LYS A 39 7.77 -18.46 22.66
N ILE A 40 7.19 -18.98 21.57
CA ILE A 40 6.73 -18.16 20.44
C ILE A 40 5.51 -17.33 20.84
N GLN A 41 4.61 -17.92 21.64
CA GLN A 41 3.42 -17.20 22.09
C GLN A 41 3.72 -15.99 22.96
N VAL A 42 4.62 -16.13 23.93
CA VAL A 42 4.93 -15.06 24.88
C VAL A 42 5.87 -14.03 24.27
N GLU A 43 6.85 -14.46 23.47
CA GLU A 43 7.91 -13.57 22.99
C GLU A 43 7.59 -12.91 21.63
N ILE A 44 6.80 -13.56 20.75
CA ILE A 44 6.63 -13.10 19.35
C ILE A 44 5.25 -12.50 19.10
N ILE A 45 4.17 -13.13 19.60
CA ILE A 45 2.79 -12.69 19.33
C ILE A 45 2.52 -11.25 19.79
N PRO A 46 2.96 -10.78 20.97
CA PRO A 46 2.70 -9.42 21.41
C PRO A 46 3.37 -8.34 20.55
N VAL A 47 4.47 -8.70 19.88
CA VAL A 47 5.33 -7.75 19.14
C VAL A 47 4.99 -7.72 17.64
N LEU A 48 4.19 -8.68 17.17
CA LEU A 48 3.74 -8.79 15.77
C LEU A 48 3.06 -7.53 15.23
N PRO A 49 2.16 -6.84 15.97
CA PRO A 49 1.55 -5.60 15.49
C PRO A 49 2.57 -4.50 15.25
N PHE A 50 3.57 -4.38 16.12
CA PHE A 50 4.64 -3.40 15.97
C PHE A 50 5.49 -3.71 14.73
N TRP A 51 5.83 -4.99 14.53
CA TRP A 51 6.52 -5.43 13.31
C TRP A 51 5.72 -5.17 12.03
N ALA A 52 4.40 -5.32 12.06
CA ALA A 52 3.54 -4.98 10.93
C ALA A 52 3.61 -3.49 10.57
N VAL A 53 3.63 -2.60 11.58
CA VAL A 53 3.80 -1.16 11.36
C VAL A 53 5.17 -0.84 10.77
N VAL A 54 6.24 -1.45 11.29
CA VAL A 54 7.61 -1.27 10.78
C VAL A 54 7.73 -1.74 9.33
N ALA A 55 7.18 -2.91 9.00
CA ALA A 55 7.19 -3.46 7.65
C ALA A 55 6.35 -2.62 6.67
N LEU A 56 5.21 -2.11 7.12
CA LEU A 56 4.38 -1.19 6.33
C LEU A 56 5.15 0.12 6.09
N GLY A 57 5.77 0.68 7.12
CA GLY A 57 6.59 1.89 7.03
C GLY A 57 7.75 1.74 6.05
N SER A 58 8.51 0.64 6.14
CA SER A 58 9.62 0.36 5.23
C SER A 58 9.13 0.13 3.79
N TYR A 59 7.99 -0.55 3.61
CA TYR A 59 7.38 -0.74 2.30
C TYR A 59 6.96 0.59 1.66
N LEU A 60 6.31 1.49 2.41
CA LEU A 60 5.94 2.82 1.90
C LEU A 60 7.17 3.65 1.55
N LEU A 61 8.20 3.60 2.40
CA LEU A 61 9.45 4.32 2.18
C LEU A 61 10.18 3.79 0.94
N GLY A 62 10.24 2.47 0.78
CA GLY A 62 10.81 1.81 -0.39
C GLY A 62 10.03 2.12 -1.66
N ARG A 63 8.70 2.09 -1.62
CA ARG A 63 7.85 2.44 -2.76
C ARG A 63 8.01 3.90 -3.16
N LEU A 64 8.11 4.80 -2.18
CA LEU A 64 8.38 6.21 -2.43
C LEU A 64 9.79 6.43 -3.01
N GLY A 65 10.80 5.75 -2.46
CA GLY A 65 12.16 5.77 -3.00
C GLY A 65 12.25 5.26 -4.44
N LEU A 66 11.56 4.16 -4.76
CA LEU A 66 11.45 3.65 -6.13
C LEU A 66 10.73 4.64 -7.06
N GLY A 67 9.65 5.28 -6.58
CA GLY A 67 8.96 6.33 -7.32
C GLY A 67 9.86 7.54 -7.60
N ILE A 68 10.75 7.88 -6.65
CA ILE A 68 11.75 8.94 -6.87
C ILE A 68 12.78 8.53 -7.93
N LEU A 69 13.26 7.29 -7.87
CA LEU A 69 14.21 6.78 -8.87
C LEU A 69 13.59 6.68 -10.28
N GLN A 70 12.28 6.44 -10.37
CA GLN A 70 11.54 6.37 -11.63
C GLN A 70 11.07 7.74 -12.18
N PHE A 71 11.43 8.87 -11.56
CA PHE A 71 11.11 10.22 -12.08
C PHE A 71 11.57 10.49 -13.52
N ASN A 72 12.37 9.62 -14.15
CA ASN A 72 12.74 9.71 -15.56
C ASN A 72 11.53 9.72 -16.53
N ASP A 73 10.38 9.15 -16.15
CA ASP A 73 9.13 9.17 -16.95
C ASP A 73 8.57 10.59 -17.16
N THR A 74 9.00 11.58 -16.36
CA THR A 74 8.60 12.98 -16.56
C THR A 74 9.22 13.61 -17.80
N LYS A 75 10.42 13.17 -18.21
CA LYS A 75 11.03 13.67 -19.44
C LYS A 75 10.28 13.16 -20.67
N GLU A 76 9.89 11.89 -20.66
CA GLU A 76 9.17 11.27 -21.77
C GLU A 76 7.75 11.85 -21.89
N ALA A 77 7.04 12.04 -20.77
CA ALA A 77 5.74 12.73 -20.75
C ALA A 77 5.84 14.20 -21.18
N TYR A 78 6.92 14.91 -20.81
CA TYR A 78 7.18 16.28 -21.27
C TYR A 78 7.44 16.34 -22.78
N ASP A 79 8.27 15.44 -23.29
CA ASP A 79 8.60 15.34 -24.72
C ASP A 79 7.33 14.99 -25.53
N GLU A 80 6.47 14.09 -25.04
CA GLU A 80 5.19 13.78 -25.68
C GLU A 80 4.23 14.98 -25.68
N LEU A 81 4.07 15.67 -24.54
CA LEU A 81 3.21 16.84 -24.42
C LEU A 81 3.66 17.99 -25.33
N THR A 82 4.98 18.22 -25.47
CA THR A 82 5.49 19.27 -26.37
C THR A 82 5.19 18.95 -27.84
N VAL A 83 5.26 17.68 -28.25
CA VAL A 83 4.86 17.25 -29.59
C VAL A 83 3.37 17.44 -29.83
N GLN A 84 2.53 17.11 -28.84
CA GLN A 84 1.08 17.34 -28.91
C GLN A 84 0.76 18.84 -29.00
N LEU A 85 1.46 19.69 -28.24
CA LEU A 85 1.36 21.16 -28.30
C LEU A 85 1.72 21.70 -29.68
N ALA A 86 2.80 21.20 -30.29
CA ALA A 86 3.21 21.62 -31.63
C ALA A 86 2.16 21.26 -32.70
N LYS A 87 1.51 20.09 -32.59
CA LYS A 87 0.40 19.70 -33.47
C LYS A 87 -0.83 20.57 -33.25
N ALA A 88 -1.21 20.82 -32.00
CA ALA A 88 -2.36 21.64 -31.66
C ALA A 88 -2.19 23.09 -32.14
N ARG A 89 -0.98 23.67 -32.00
CA ARG A 89 -0.64 25.00 -32.52
C ARG A 89 -0.82 25.08 -34.04
N LYS A 90 -0.33 24.09 -34.78
CA LYS A 90 -0.51 24.02 -36.24
C LYS A 90 -1.99 23.90 -36.66
N ASP A 91 -2.80 23.15 -35.92
CA ASP A 91 -4.24 23.04 -36.21
C ASP A 91 -4.98 24.36 -35.91
N LEU A 92 -4.59 25.08 -34.85
CA LEU A 92 -5.13 26.40 -34.53
C LEU A 92 -4.73 27.45 -35.57
N ASP A 93 -3.48 27.45 -36.01
CA ASP A 93 -2.99 28.34 -37.08
C ASP A 93 -3.73 28.07 -38.41
N ALA A 94 -3.98 26.80 -38.75
CA ALA A 94 -4.77 26.42 -39.93
C ALA A 94 -6.23 26.88 -39.84
N ARG A 95 -6.76 27.02 -38.63
CA ARG A 95 -8.11 27.54 -38.35
C ARG A 95 -8.14 29.07 -38.19
N GLY A 96 -6.99 29.75 -38.26
CA GLY A 96 -6.88 31.20 -38.11
C GLY A 96 -7.16 31.72 -36.69
N VAL A 97 -7.03 30.86 -35.67
CA VAL A 97 -7.30 31.23 -34.27
C VAL A 97 -6.00 31.69 -33.61
N ALA A 98 -5.96 32.94 -33.16
CA ALA A 98 -4.82 33.47 -32.41
C ALA A 98 -4.74 32.81 -31.02
N TRP A 99 -3.57 32.26 -30.70
CA TRP A 99 -3.25 31.69 -29.39
C TRP A 99 -2.04 32.45 -28.81
N SER A 100 -2.17 32.96 -27.59
CA SER A 100 -1.12 33.65 -26.82
C SER A 100 -0.48 32.73 -25.80
#